data_AF-A0AAV7GMH7-F1
#
_entry.id   AF-A0AAV7GMH7-F1
#
_cell.length_a   1.000
_cell.length_b   1.000
_cell.length_c   1.000
_cell.angle_alpha   90.00
_cell.angle_beta   90.00
_cell.angle_gamma   90.00
#
_symmetry.space_group_name_H-M   'P 1'
#
loop_
_entity.id
_entity.type
_entity.pdbx_description
1 polymer ?
#
loop_
_entity_poly.entity_id
_entity_poly.type
_entity_poly.pdbx_seq_one_letter_code
_entity_poly.pdbx_strand_id
1 'polypeptide(L)'
;MRIIEDKKSESSISDTQASSKDKQIAKGKDMNEEGKEINSQSQVDCADQEIYCIKLPGGAKFGEGEPKNQNHAVVFTRGEAFQAIHINQDNYWEETLKMKNLLEKFNEDHGPRPPTILGVRGHIFTKSISSLGWFMPNQEASFVTIGQRVLANLLKVCFQYRYPEVFGRIFHIIRGDKSKASRGINLSEDIFAGFNSTLRQGNITHHEYISVGKGHDVGLNQISLFEAKVACSNGEQILSRDIHHLGHRFDFFRMLSYYFTTVRFYVSSMMVVIVVHLFLYGKPYLSLSGLEFAIMKH
;
A
#
# COMPACT_ATOMS: atom_id res chain seq x y z
N MET A 1 -17.25 12.24 10.70
CA MET A 1 -15.83 12.64 10.75
C MET A 1 -15.64 13.87 9.87
N ARG A 2 -15.44 15.06 10.45
CA ARG A 2 -15.14 16.29 9.67
C ARG A 2 -13.79 16.84 10.10
N ILE A 3 -12.99 17.24 9.13
CA ILE A 3 -11.75 17.98 9.33
C ILE A 3 -12.14 19.46 9.28
N ILE A 4 -11.88 20.21 10.34
CA ILE A 4 -12.05 21.67 10.34
C ILE A 4 -10.72 22.27 9.88
N GLU A 5 -10.66 22.73 8.63
CA GLU A 5 -9.60 23.61 8.17
C GLU A 5 -9.95 25.05 8.59
N ASP A 6 -9.08 25.66 9.39
CA ASP A 6 -9.15 27.10 9.65
C ASP A 6 -8.83 27.82 8.33
N LYS A 7 -9.87 28.29 7.60
CA LYS A 7 -9.71 29.24 6.50
C LYS A 7 -9.12 30.52 7.07
N LYS A 8 -7.80 30.68 6.95
CA LYS A 8 -7.16 31.96 7.23
C LYS A 8 -7.55 32.92 6.11
N SER A 9 -8.26 33.97 6.47
CA SER A 9 -8.64 35.09 5.61
C SER A 9 -7.39 35.75 5.03
N GLU A 10 -7.17 35.61 3.73
CA GLU A 10 -6.22 36.45 3.00
C GLU A 10 -6.92 37.78 2.67
N SER A 11 -6.55 38.83 3.39
CA SER A 11 -6.85 40.21 3.03
C SER A 11 -5.56 40.95 2.67
N SER A 12 -5.44 41.25 1.38
CA SER A 12 -4.80 42.41 0.74
C SER A 12 -3.31 42.71 0.99
N ILE A 13 -2.50 42.54 -0.06
CA ILE A 13 -1.58 43.58 -0.54
C ILE A 13 -1.89 43.79 -2.03
N SER A 14 -2.21 45.04 -2.37
CA SER A 14 -2.56 45.56 -3.69
C SER A 14 -1.36 45.62 -4.64
N ASP A 15 -1.60 45.54 -5.95
CA ASP A 15 -1.23 46.62 -6.89
C ASP A 15 -1.90 46.45 -8.27
N THR A 16 -2.71 47.47 -8.60
CA THR A 16 -2.89 48.12 -9.91
C THR A 16 -3.20 47.28 -11.16
N GLN A 17 -4.47 47.30 -11.61
CA GLN A 17 -4.89 48.07 -12.80
C GLN A 17 -6.41 47.96 -13.01
N ALA A 18 -7.06 49.13 -13.10
CA ALA A 18 -8.49 49.30 -13.29
C ALA A 18 -8.89 49.19 -14.76
N SER A 19 -10.10 48.68 -15.03
CA SER A 19 -10.91 49.13 -16.16
C SER A 19 -12.41 49.02 -15.88
N SER A 20 -12.98 50.19 -15.57
CA SER A 20 -14.26 50.71 -16.06
C SER A 20 -15.61 50.15 -15.57
N LYS A 21 -16.38 51.11 -15.00
CA LYS A 21 -17.85 51.29 -15.07
C LYS A 21 -18.68 50.36 -14.16
N ASP A 22 -19.67 50.82 -13.40
CA ASP A 22 -20.33 52.11 -13.25
C ASP A 22 -21.15 52.07 -11.93
N LYS A 23 -21.24 53.24 -11.27
CA LYS A 23 -22.39 53.76 -10.48
C LYS A 23 -22.88 53.01 -9.23
N GLN A 24 -22.70 53.61 -8.04
CA GLN A 24 -23.70 54.44 -7.29
C GLN A 24 -24.78 53.56 -6.60
N ILE A 25 -25.23 53.75 -5.34
CA ILE A 25 -25.25 54.88 -4.39
C ILE A 25 -25.80 54.36 -3.04
N ALA A 26 -25.49 55.09 -1.95
CA ALA A 26 -26.19 55.21 -0.64
C ALA A 26 -26.25 53.98 0.29
N LYS A 27 -25.61 54.01 1.47
CA LYS A 27 -25.91 54.72 2.74
C LYS A 27 -26.91 53.96 3.63
N GLY A 28 -26.50 53.74 4.89
CA GLY A 28 -27.42 53.63 6.03
C GLY A 28 -27.09 52.50 7.00
N LYS A 29 -26.59 52.86 8.18
CA LYS A 29 -26.41 52.00 9.37
C LYS A 29 -27.75 51.70 10.04
N ASP A 30 -27.85 50.55 10.70
CA ASP A 30 -28.38 50.31 12.08
C ASP A 30 -28.55 48.77 12.26
N MET A 31 -27.67 48.11 13.03
CA MET A 31 -27.81 47.75 14.45
C MET A 31 -28.93 46.74 14.77
N ASN A 32 -28.47 45.50 14.98
CA ASN A 32 -28.94 44.44 15.89
C ASN A 32 -30.22 43.61 15.62
N GLU A 33 -29.95 42.29 15.58
CA GLU A 33 -30.66 41.22 16.28
C GLU A 33 -32.18 41.16 16.16
N GLU A 34 -32.67 40.41 15.17
CA GLU A 34 -33.81 39.49 15.29
C GLU A 34 -34.03 38.79 13.92
N GLY A 35 -33.62 37.53 13.84
CA GLY A 35 -33.72 36.73 12.63
C GLY A 35 -33.34 35.27 12.90
N LYS A 36 -33.75 34.78 14.08
CA LYS A 36 -33.74 33.37 14.41
C LYS A 36 -35.03 32.76 13.87
N GLU A 37 -34.90 31.56 13.32
CA GLU A 37 -35.99 30.68 12.87
C GLU A 37 -36.65 31.07 11.54
N ILE A 38 -36.22 30.40 10.47
CA ILE A 38 -37.03 29.49 9.64
C ILE A 38 -36.14 29.06 8.46
N ASN A 39 -35.45 27.93 8.61
CA ASN A 39 -35.49 26.85 7.60
C ASN A 39 -34.80 25.60 8.17
N SER A 40 -35.42 25.00 9.17
CA SER A 40 -35.27 23.58 9.46
C SER A 40 -36.29 22.84 8.60
N GLN A 41 -35.85 22.06 7.60
CA GLN A 41 -36.49 20.81 7.15
C GLN A 41 -35.84 20.27 5.86
N SER A 42 -34.74 19.54 6.03
CA SER A 42 -34.50 18.27 5.33
C SER A 42 -33.58 17.42 6.20
N GLN A 43 -34.17 17.05 7.33
CA GLN A 43 -33.64 16.14 8.33
C GLN A 43 -33.82 14.72 7.77
N VAL A 44 -32.73 14.14 7.25
CA VAL A 44 -32.48 12.71 7.44
C VAL A 44 -31.58 12.65 8.66
N ASP A 45 -32.19 12.37 9.82
CA ASP A 45 -31.49 12.12 11.07
C ASP A 45 -30.64 10.84 10.94
N CYS A 46 -29.43 11.01 10.45
CA CYS A 46 -28.30 10.21 10.90
C CYS A 46 -27.46 11.19 11.71
N ALA A 47 -27.72 11.26 13.02
CA ALA A 47 -26.97 12.14 13.92
C ALA A 47 -25.53 11.61 14.02
N ASP A 48 -24.68 12.06 13.10
CA ASP A 48 -23.25 11.84 13.14
C ASP A 48 -22.68 12.54 14.38
N GLN A 49 -22.67 11.85 15.51
CA GLN A 49 -22.08 12.35 16.74
C GLN A 49 -20.55 12.35 16.61
N GLU A 50 -19.93 13.51 16.76
CA GLU A 50 -18.46 13.61 16.78
C GLU A 50 -17.93 13.04 18.10
N ILE A 51 -17.20 11.93 18.02
CA ILE A 51 -16.68 11.23 19.21
C ILE A 51 -15.26 11.68 19.56
N TYR A 52 -14.42 11.92 18.56
CA TYR A 52 -13.02 12.33 18.74
C TYR A 52 -12.55 13.27 17.63
N CYS A 53 -11.94 14.39 18.02
CA CYS A 53 -11.32 15.35 17.13
C CYS A 53 -9.84 15.50 17.50
N ILE A 54 -8.95 15.46 16.51
CA ILE A 54 -7.51 15.63 16.72
C ILE A 54 -7.04 16.77 15.84
N LYS A 55 -6.53 17.83 16.46
CA LYS A 55 -5.88 18.93 15.74
C LYS A 55 -4.47 18.52 15.37
N LEU A 56 -4.22 18.34 14.07
CA LEU A 56 -2.88 18.09 13.57
C LEU A 56 -2.04 19.37 13.63
N PRO A 57 -0.74 19.28 13.98
CA PRO A 57 0.13 20.45 14.00
C PRO A 57 0.39 20.97 12.58
N GLY A 58 0.28 22.30 12.41
CA GLY A 58 0.57 23.00 11.15
C GLY A 58 -0.55 22.91 10.10
N GLY A 59 -0.27 23.40 8.89
CA GLY A 59 -1.17 23.30 7.74
C GLY A 59 -1.14 21.89 7.17
N ALA A 60 -1.79 20.94 7.86
CA ALA A 60 -1.81 19.53 7.52
C ALA A 60 -2.48 19.33 6.14
N LYS A 61 -1.68 19.33 5.09
CA LYS A 61 -2.14 19.00 3.73
C LYS A 61 -2.49 17.53 3.72
N PHE A 62 -3.77 17.18 3.71
CA PHE A 62 -4.19 15.83 3.35
C PHE A 62 -3.92 15.59 1.86
N GLY A 63 -3.53 14.37 1.55
CA GLY A 63 -3.11 13.91 0.24
C GLY A 63 -3.90 12.67 -0.08
N GLU A 64 -3.89 12.28 -1.34
CA GLU A 64 -4.75 11.23 -1.85
C GLU A 64 -4.14 9.83 -1.63
N GLY A 65 -4.99 8.85 -1.36
CA GLY A 65 -4.64 7.43 -1.42
C GLY A 65 -4.71 6.66 -0.09
N GLU A 66 -4.70 5.34 -0.23
CA GLU A 66 -4.65 4.35 0.85
C GLU A 66 -3.57 4.63 1.92
N PRO A 67 -2.29 4.92 1.60
CA PRO A 67 -1.26 5.06 2.64
C PRO A 67 -1.56 6.17 3.64
N LYS A 68 -2.09 7.28 3.15
CA LYS A 68 -2.36 8.43 4.02
C LYS A 68 -3.56 8.19 4.91
N ASN A 69 -4.60 7.54 4.38
CA ASN A 69 -5.75 7.13 5.17
C ASN A 69 -5.33 6.19 6.30
N GLN A 70 -4.45 5.24 6.00
CA GLN A 70 -3.93 4.32 7.01
C GLN A 70 -3.11 5.04 8.07
N ASN A 71 -2.13 5.87 7.69
CA ASN A 71 -1.27 6.58 8.65
C ASN A 71 -2.10 7.52 9.54
N HIS A 72 -3.08 8.20 8.97
CA HIS A 72 -3.99 9.06 9.73
C HIS A 72 -4.89 8.25 10.68
N ALA A 73 -5.39 7.09 10.24
CA ALA A 73 -6.24 6.23 11.05
C ALA A 73 -5.52 5.68 12.30
N VAL A 74 -4.19 5.48 12.26
CA VAL A 74 -3.41 4.93 13.39
C VAL A 74 -3.64 5.71 14.69
N VAL A 75 -3.79 7.04 14.62
CA VAL A 75 -3.97 7.88 15.82
C VAL A 75 -5.29 7.57 16.53
N PHE A 76 -6.32 7.18 15.79
CA PHE A 76 -7.66 6.88 16.31
C PHE A 76 -7.81 5.43 16.78
N THR A 77 -6.85 4.55 16.47
CA THR A 77 -6.89 3.16 16.95
C THR A 77 -6.71 3.09 18.48
N ARG A 78 -7.09 1.95 19.07
CA ARG A 78 -6.91 1.65 20.51
C ARG A 78 -6.24 0.29 20.67
N GLY A 79 -5.67 0.04 21.84
CA GLY A 79 -4.93 -1.19 22.13
C GLY A 79 -3.45 -1.13 21.71
N GLU A 80 -2.76 -2.25 21.90
CA GLU A 80 -1.32 -2.42 21.66
C GLU A 80 -0.99 -2.83 20.22
N ALA A 81 -1.96 -3.41 19.52
CA ALA A 81 -1.85 -3.83 18.13
C ALA A 81 -3.08 -3.40 17.35
N PHE A 82 -2.91 -3.21 16.05
CA PHE A 82 -4.02 -2.95 15.14
C PHE A 82 -3.87 -3.81 13.88
N GLN A 83 -4.99 -4.29 13.35
CA GLN A 83 -5.02 -5.03 12.09
C GLN A 83 -5.39 -4.08 10.96
N ALA A 84 -4.73 -4.25 9.82
CA ALA A 84 -5.13 -3.58 8.60
C ALA A 84 -5.72 -4.60 7.62
N ILE A 85 -6.93 -4.29 7.16
CA ILE A 85 -7.75 -5.13 6.28
C ILE A 85 -8.20 -4.25 5.12
N HIS A 86 -8.04 -4.75 3.90
CA HIS A 86 -8.54 -4.07 2.71
C HIS A 86 -10.06 -4.26 2.58
N ILE A 87 -10.78 -3.34 1.93
CA ILE A 87 -12.25 -3.39 1.83
C ILE A 87 -12.82 -4.68 1.19
N ASN A 88 -12.01 -5.39 0.42
CA ASN A 88 -12.37 -6.67 -0.21
C ASN A 88 -11.92 -7.90 0.59
N GLN A 89 -11.49 -7.70 1.84
CA GLN A 89 -11.02 -8.75 2.73
C GLN A 89 -11.94 -8.85 3.94
N ASP A 90 -12.16 -10.09 4.37
CA ASP A 90 -12.87 -10.35 5.61
C ASP A 90 -12.39 -11.66 6.25
N ASN A 91 -12.49 -11.74 7.57
CA ASN A 91 -12.19 -12.95 8.30
C ASN A 91 -13.41 -13.86 8.30
N TYR A 92 -13.21 -15.14 8.03
CA TYR A 92 -14.23 -16.13 8.38
C TYR A 92 -14.40 -16.16 9.91
N TRP A 93 -15.58 -16.56 10.36
CA TRP A 93 -15.89 -16.60 11.79
C TRP A 93 -14.88 -17.47 12.56
N GLU A 94 -14.54 -18.63 12.03
CA GLU A 94 -13.60 -19.58 12.64
C GLU A 94 -12.18 -19.03 12.72
N GLU A 95 -11.79 -18.19 11.75
CA GLU A 95 -10.47 -17.55 11.71
C GLU A 95 -10.36 -16.44 12.74
N THR A 96 -11.46 -15.72 12.98
CA THR A 96 -11.53 -14.67 14.01
C THR A 96 -11.26 -15.21 15.41
N LEU A 97 -11.72 -16.44 15.71
CA LEU A 97 -11.46 -17.11 17.00
C LEU A 97 -9.96 -17.38 17.22
N LYS A 98 -9.16 -17.49 16.16
CA LYS A 98 -7.71 -17.70 16.24
C LYS A 98 -6.93 -16.41 16.45
N MET A 99 -7.57 -15.24 16.34
CA MET A 99 -6.90 -13.94 16.47
C MET A 99 -6.20 -13.78 17.83
N LYS A 100 -6.78 -14.32 18.90
CA LYS A 100 -6.13 -14.32 20.23
C LYS A 100 -4.78 -15.02 20.21
N ASN A 101 -4.69 -16.18 19.56
CA ASN A 101 -3.44 -16.93 19.43
C ASN A 101 -2.43 -16.20 18.54
N LEU A 102 -2.92 -15.46 17.53
CA LEU A 102 -2.07 -14.60 16.70
C LEU A 102 -1.50 -13.43 17.50
N LEU A 103 -2.31 -12.73 18.29
CA LEU A 103 -1.83 -11.61 19.11
C LEU A 103 -0.78 -12.04 20.14
N GLU A 104 -0.89 -13.24 20.70
CA GLU A 104 0.12 -13.77 21.62
C GLU A 104 1.50 -13.92 20.96
N LYS A 105 1.55 -14.06 19.63
CA LYS A 105 2.83 -14.11 18.89
C LYS A 105 3.65 -12.85 19.07
N PHE A 106 3.07 -11.71 19.45
CA PHE A 106 3.87 -10.52 19.79
C PHE A 106 4.77 -10.71 21.01
N ASN A 107 4.38 -11.59 21.94
CA ASN A 107 5.07 -11.85 23.20
C ASN A 107 5.97 -13.08 23.15
N GLU A 108 5.83 -13.93 22.12
CA GLU A 108 6.65 -15.13 21.94
C GLU A 108 8.05 -14.79 21.42
N ASP A 109 9.01 -15.66 21.76
CA ASP A 109 10.37 -15.56 21.24
C ASP A 109 10.43 -16.03 19.78
N HIS A 110 10.64 -15.09 18.87
CA HIS A 110 10.80 -15.31 17.43
C HIS A 110 12.23 -15.05 16.94
N GLY A 111 13.20 -15.16 17.84
CA GLY A 111 14.62 -14.94 17.62
C GLY A 111 15.11 -13.65 18.27
N PRO A 112 16.20 -13.06 17.76
CA PRO A 112 16.94 -12.02 18.49
C PRO A 112 16.21 -10.68 18.65
N ARG A 113 15.03 -10.52 18.01
CA ARG A 113 14.29 -9.25 17.95
C ARG A 113 12.81 -9.50 18.14
N PRO A 114 12.12 -8.62 18.88
CA PRO A 114 10.70 -8.75 19.08
C PRO A 114 9.95 -8.58 17.75
N PRO A 115 8.91 -9.39 17.51
CA PRO A 115 8.01 -9.21 16.38
C PRO A 115 7.33 -7.84 16.45
N THR A 116 7.23 -7.20 15.29
CA THR A 116 6.59 -5.89 15.15
C THR A 116 5.44 -5.95 14.14
N ILE A 117 5.50 -6.92 13.24
CA ILE A 117 4.50 -7.19 12.23
C ILE A 117 4.27 -8.71 12.21
N LEU A 118 3.00 -9.10 12.27
CA LEU A 118 2.55 -10.48 12.11
C LEU A 118 1.82 -10.59 10.77
N GLY A 119 2.49 -11.24 9.82
CA GLY A 119 1.93 -11.55 8.51
C GLY A 119 0.95 -12.71 8.59
N VAL A 120 -0.19 -12.57 7.92
CA VAL A 120 -1.23 -13.60 7.83
C VAL A 120 -1.44 -14.01 6.38
N ARG A 121 -1.74 -15.29 6.17
CA ARG A 121 -2.04 -15.82 4.85
C ARG A 121 -3.36 -15.25 4.28
N GLY A 122 -3.31 -14.74 3.05
CA GLY A 122 -4.52 -14.46 2.26
C GLY A 122 -5.10 -15.72 1.61
N HIS A 123 -6.42 -15.85 1.62
CA HIS A 123 -7.16 -16.91 0.91
C HIS A 123 -8.08 -16.30 -0.14
N ILE A 124 -7.74 -16.46 -1.43
CA ILE A 124 -8.62 -16.01 -2.52
C ILE A 124 -9.72 -17.05 -2.75
N PHE A 125 -10.96 -16.66 -2.46
CA PHE A 125 -12.12 -17.55 -2.60
C PHE A 125 -12.69 -17.60 -4.03
N THR A 126 -12.30 -16.68 -4.92
CA THR A 126 -12.78 -16.64 -6.32
C THR A 126 -12.17 -17.72 -7.23
N LYS A 127 -11.53 -18.75 -6.64
CA LYS A 127 -10.81 -19.82 -7.34
C LYS A 127 -11.68 -20.64 -8.31
N SER A 128 -12.96 -20.82 -7.99
CA SER A 128 -13.88 -21.70 -8.72
C SER A 128 -14.56 -21.05 -9.91
N ILE A 129 -14.39 -19.74 -10.12
CA ILE A 129 -15.20 -18.96 -11.06
C ILE A 129 -14.70 -19.13 -12.51
N SER A 130 -13.40 -19.31 -12.73
CA SER A 130 -12.82 -19.48 -14.07
C SER A 130 -11.43 -20.15 -14.02
N SER A 131 -10.91 -20.56 -15.18
CA SER A 131 -9.54 -21.06 -15.31
C SER A 131 -8.49 -20.01 -14.89
N LEU A 132 -8.72 -18.75 -15.25
CA LEU A 132 -7.89 -17.62 -14.82
C LEU A 132 -8.00 -17.37 -13.30
N GLY A 133 -9.22 -17.55 -12.77
CA GLY A 133 -9.50 -17.56 -11.34
C GLY A 133 -8.81 -18.70 -10.62
N TRP A 134 -8.46 -19.78 -11.30
CA TRP A 134 -7.69 -20.87 -10.72
C TRP A 134 -6.19 -20.56 -10.63
N PHE A 135 -5.62 -19.86 -11.62
CA PHE A 135 -4.19 -19.51 -11.64
C PHE A 135 -3.81 -18.46 -10.59
N MET A 136 -4.62 -17.41 -10.43
CA MET A 136 -4.28 -16.29 -9.55
C MET A 136 -4.13 -16.68 -8.06
N PRO A 137 -5.01 -17.51 -7.45
CA PRO A 137 -4.83 -18.03 -6.10
C PRO A 137 -3.58 -18.90 -5.96
N ASN A 138 -3.21 -19.65 -6.99
CA ASN A 138 -2.00 -20.46 -6.97
C ASN A 138 -0.74 -19.57 -7.02
N GLN A 139 -0.75 -18.52 -7.84
CA GLN A 139 0.30 -17.50 -7.86
C GLN A 139 0.44 -16.82 -6.49
N GLU A 140 -0.69 -16.41 -5.88
CA GLU A 140 -0.67 -15.80 -4.55
C GLU A 140 -0.19 -16.75 -3.46
N ALA A 141 -0.62 -18.02 -3.47
CA ALA A 141 -0.12 -19.03 -2.55
C ALA A 141 1.41 -19.23 -2.69
N SER A 142 1.93 -19.22 -3.92
CA SER A 142 3.37 -19.34 -4.14
C SER A 142 4.15 -18.12 -3.65
N PHE A 143 3.70 -16.91 -3.97
CA PHE A 143 4.42 -15.67 -3.68
C PHE A 143 4.22 -15.19 -2.24
N VAL A 144 2.98 -15.12 -1.79
CA VAL A 144 2.60 -14.52 -0.49
C VAL A 144 2.59 -15.55 0.64
N THR A 145 2.38 -16.84 0.36
CA THR A 145 2.43 -17.86 1.44
C THR A 145 3.80 -18.54 1.50
N ILE A 146 4.16 -19.30 0.46
CA ILE A 146 5.39 -20.11 0.47
C ILE A 146 6.63 -19.24 0.47
N GLY A 147 6.66 -18.21 -0.40
CA GLY A 147 7.75 -17.23 -0.44
C GLY A 147 7.96 -16.57 0.92
N GLN A 148 6.90 -15.97 1.49
CA GLN A 148 7.00 -15.28 2.78
C GLN A 148 7.40 -16.21 3.92
N ARG A 149 6.96 -17.47 3.94
CA ARG A 149 7.43 -18.47 4.93
C ARG A 149 8.94 -18.62 4.91
N VAL A 150 9.53 -18.78 3.72
CA VAL A 150 10.99 -18.95 3.57
C VAL A 150 11.71 -17.66 3.96
N LEU A 151 11.20 -16.51 3.53
CA LEU A 151 11.81 -15.21 3.82
C LEU A 151 11.71 -14.83 5.31
N ALA A 152 10.62 -15.20 6.00
CA ALA A 152 10.38 -14.86 7.41
C ALA A 152 11.15 -15.75 8.38
N ASN A 153 11.25 -17.05 8.09
CA ASN A 153 11.84 -18.01 9.03
C ASN A 153 13.35 -18.17 8.84
N LEU A 154 13.83 -18.28 7.59
CA LEU A 154 15.23 -18.64 7.34
C LEU A 154 16.16 -17.41 7.36
N LEU A 155 15.76 -16.35 6.65
CA LEU A 155 16.68 -15.24 6.34
C LEU A 155 16.28 -13.92 7.00
N LYS A 156 15.05 -13.82 7.53
CA LYS A 156 14.49 -12.62 8.17
C LYS A 156 14.48 -11.41 7.20
N VAL A 157 14.15 -11.70 5.94
CA VAL A 157 14.05 -10.74 4.82
C VAL A 157 12.60 -10.62 4.33
N CYS A 158 11.64 -11.08 5.13
CA CYS A 158 10.22 -10.95 4.85
C CYS A 158 9.83 -9.47 4.90
N PHE A 159 9.47 -8.89 3.77
CA PHE A 159 8.90 -7.55 3.69
C PHE A 159 7.42 -7.68 3.37
N GLN A 160 6.61 -6.85 4.00
CA GLN A 160 5.17 -6.86 3.84
C GLN A 160 4.77 -6.57 2.38
N TYR A 161 4.19 -7.56 1.68
CA TYR A 161 3.75 -7.36 0.29
C TYR A 161 2.25 -7.06 0.18
N ARG A 162 1.44 -7.38 1.19
CA ARG A 162 -0.01 -7.11 1.18
C ARG A 162 -0.71 -7.47 2.48
N TYR A 163 -1.81 -6.78 2.77
CA TYR A 163 -2.81 -7.17 3.77
C TYR A 163 -3.31 -8.60 3.56
N PRO A 164 -3.61 -9.30 4.65
CA PRO A 164 -3.90 -8.80 6.00
C PRO A 164 -2.74 -9.01 6.97
N GLU A 165 -2.39 -7.97 7.72
CA GLU A 165 -1.31 -8.03 8.70
C GLU A 165 -1.70 -7.31 9.98
N VAL A 166 -1.17 -7.80 11.09
CA VAL A 166 -1.33 -7.19 12.41
C VAL A 166 -0.04 -6.47 12.79
N PHE A 167 -0.16 -5.22 13.18
CA PHE A 167 0.95 -4.35 13.51
C PHE A 167 1.01 -4.07 15.00
N GLY A 168 2.21 -4.12 15.57
CA GLY A 168 2.48 -3.59 16.90
C GLY A 168 2.35 -2.06 16.85
N ARG A 169 1.27 -1.53 17.43
CA ARG A 169 0.90 -0.12 17.35
C ARG A 169 1.97 0.79 17.96
N ILE A 170 2.47 0.41 19.14
CA ILE A 170 3.46 1.20 19.90
C ILE A 170 4.74 1.36 19.07
N PHE A 171 5.18 0.30 18.40
CA PHE A 171 6.36 0.35 17.54
C PHE A 171 6.13 1.32 16.37
N HIS A 172 5.03 1.20 15.63
CA HIS A 172 4.79 1.99 14.42
C HIS A 172 4.45 3.47 14.71
N ILE A 173 3.84 3.79 15.86
CA ILE A 173 3.64 5.19 16.26
C ILE A 173 4.97 5.88 16.58
N ILE A 174 5.87 5.20 17.31
CA ILE A 174 7.11 5.80 17.80
C ILE A 174 8.23 5.75 16.75
N ARG A 175 8.21 4.72 15.89
CA ARG A 175 9.32 4.38 15.00
C ARG A 175 8.98 4.47 13.52
N GLY A 176 7.98 5.26 13.17
CA GLY A 176 7.62 5.55 11.80
C GLY A 176 6.38 4.77 11.36
N ASP A 177 5.52 5.50 10.66
CA ASP A 177 4.19 5.07 10.28
C ASP A 177 4.16 3.77 9.48
N LYS A 178 2.95 3.21 9.39
CA LYS A 178 2.64 1.98 8.68
C LYS A 178 2.97 2.02 7.18
N SER A 179 2.84 3.16 6.51
CA SER A 179 2.98 3.20 5.06
C SER A 179 3.69 4.45 4.58
N LYS A 180 4.32 4.40 3.42
CA LYS A 180 5.01 5.57 2.84
C LYS A 180 4.07 6.31 1.88
N ALA A 181 3.39 7.33 2.41
CA ALA A 181 2.48 8.15 1.62
C ALA A 181 3.22 9.05 0.63
N SER A 182 2.99 8.84 -0.66
CA SER A 182 3.45 9.74 -1.72
C SER A 182 2.50 9.69 -2.91
N ARG A 183 2.40 10.81 -3.65
CA ARG A 183 1.47 10.93 -4.79
C ARG A 183 2.13 10.35 -6.03
N GLY A 184 1.62 9.20 -6.50
CA GLY A 184 2.08 8.56 -7.75
C GLY A 184 3.50 7.95 -7.69
N ILE A 185 4.14 7.96 -6.52
CA ILE A 185 5.45 7.38 -6.24
C ILE A 185 5.26 6.46 -5.03
N ASN A 186 5.91 5.30 -5.00
CA ASN A 186 5.73 4.25 -3.98
C ASN A 186 4.35 3.58 -4.07
N LEU A 187 4.06 2.98 -5.23
CA LEU A 187 2.82 2.23 -5.50
C LEU A 187 2.59 1.03 -4.57
N SER A 188 3.65 0.52 -3.94
CA SER A 188 3.57 -0.49 -2.87
C SER A 188 3.92 0.14 -1.53
N GLU A 189 3.02 0.98 -1.04
CA GLU A 189 3.21 1.74 0.18
C GLU A 189 3.49 0.88 1.43
N ASP A 190 2.95 -0.35 1.45
CA ASP A 190 3.00 -1.26 2.61
C ASP A 190 4.37 -1.92 2.78
N ILE A 191 5.12 -2.13 1.69
CA ILE A 191 6.44 -2.78 1.78
C ILE A 191 7.44 -1.93 2.56
N PHE A 192 7.23 -0.61 2.54
CA PHE A 192 8.03 0.34 3.30
C PHE A 192 7.82 0.21 4.80
N ALA A 193 6.68 -0.31 5.26
CA ALA A 193 6.51 -0.71 6.66
C ALA A 193 7.51 -1.80 7.03
N GLY A 194 7.65 -2.79 6.16
CA GLY A 194 8.60 -3.89 6.33
C GLY A 194 10.05 -3.41 6.36
N PHE A 195 10.42 -2.49 5.46
CA PHE A 195 11.75 -1.87 5.46
C PHE A 195 12.00 -1.07 6.75
N ASN A 196 11.06 -0.23 7.17
CA ASN A 196 11.17 0.56 8.39
C ASN A 196 11.30 -0.31 9.64
N SER A 197 10.47 -1.36 9.74
CA SER A 197 10.54 -2.34 10.82
C SER A 197 11.93 -2.96 10.88
N THR A 198 12.42 -3.48 9.76
CA THR A 198 13.72 -4.17 9.70
C THR A 198 14.89 -3.22 10.00
N LEU A 199 14.88 -2.01 9.44
CA LEU A 199 15.90 -0.99 9.68
C LEU A 199 15.95 -0.53 11.14
N ARG A 200 14.81 -0.59 11.85
CA ARG A 200 14.67 -0.19 13.25
C ARG A 200 14.68 -1.36 14.21
N GLN A 201 15.29 -2.48 13.78
CA GLN A 201 15.51 -3.68 14.57
C GLN A 201 14.21 -4.37 15.03
N GLY A 202 13.12 -4.19 14.28
CA GLY A 202 11.94 -5.03 14.38
C GLY A 202 12.17 -6.39 13.71
N ASN A 203 11.27 -7.32 14.01
CA ASN A 203 11.16 -8.63 13.37
C ASN A 203 9.80 -8.75 12.70
N ILE A 204 9.77 -9.44 11.56
CA ILE A 204 8.56 -9.70 10.79
C ILE A 204 8.41 -11.21 10.73
N THR A 205 7.24 -11.68 11.15
CA THR A 205 6.91 -13.11 11.23
C THR A 205 5.73 -13.41 10.32
N HIS A 206 5.60 -14.67 9.90
CA HIS A 206 4.54 -15.09 8.98
C HIS A 206 3.85 -16.32 9.55
N HIS A 207 2.52 -16.25 9.70
CA HIS A 207 1.70 -17.27 10.33
C HIS A 207 0.60 -17.75 9.39
N GLU A 208 0.51 -19.07 9.22
CA GLU A 208 -0.36 -19.69 8.20
C GLU A 208 -1.56 -20.47 8.76
N TYR A 209 -1.62 -20.65 10.08
CA TYR A 209 -2.75 -21.34 10.73
C TYR A 209 -4.03 -20.49 10.77
N ILE A 210 -3.88 -19.18 10.52
CA ILE A 210 -4.96 -18.22 10.34
C ILE A 210 -4.92 -17.72 8.90
N SER A 211 -6.10 -17.53 8.32
CA SER A 211 -6.24 -17.02 6.97
C SER A 211 -7.38 -16.02 6.86
N VAL A 212 -7.28 -15.12 5.89
CA VAL A 212 -8.29 -14.09 5.66
C VAL A 212 -8.79 -14.19 4.24
N GLY A 213 -10.11 -14.24 4.08
CA GLY A 213 -10.76 -14.30 2.79
C GLY A 213 -10.49 -13.00 2.02
N LYS A 214 -10.10 -13.13 0.75
CA LYS A 214 -9.92 -12.00 -0.16
C LYS A 214 -10.71 -12.23 -1.45
N GLY A 215 -11.59 -11.28 -1.77
CA GLY A 215 -12.24 -11.21 -3.06
C GLY A 215 -11.30 -10.55 -4.06
N HIS A 216 -10.96 -11.24 -5.14
CA HIS A 216 -10.22 -10.64 -6.23
C HIS A 216 -11.01 -10.78 -7.52
N ASP A 217 -11.04 -9.70 -8.27
CA ASP A 217 -11.70 -9.65 -9.56
C ASP A 217 -10.81 -10.32 -10.62
N VAL A 218 -11.43 -11.12 -11.49
CA VAL A 218 -10.75 -12.18 -12.25
C VAL A 218 -10.58 -11.79 -13.72
N GLY A 219 -10.82 -10.53 -14.08
CA GLY A 219 -10.64 -10.05 -15.45
C GLY A 219 -9.16 -9.99 -15.85
N LEU A 220 -8.82 -10.43 -17.07
CA LEU A 220 -7.44 -10.35 -17.61
C LEU A 220 -6.85 -8.93 -17.50
N ASN A 221 -7.66 -7.91 -17.82
CA ASN A 221 -7.23 -6.52 -17.73
C ASN A 221 -6.86 -6.12 -16.29
N GLN A 222 -7.63 -6.58 -15.30
CA GLN A 222 -7.37 -6.28 -13.89
C GLN A 222 -6.15 -7.02 -13.36
N ILE A 223 -5.98 -8.28 -13.76
CA ILE A 223 -4.78 -9.07 -13.42
C ILE A 223 -3.54 -8.41 -14.04
N SER A 224 -3.62 -7.96 -15.30
CA SER A 224 -2.52 -7.25 -15.95
C SER A 224 -2.18 -5.93 -15.24
N LEU A 225 -3.18 -5.16 -14.81
CA LEU A 225 -2.96 -3.93 -14.05
C LEU A 225 -2.35 -4.22 -12.67
N PHE A 226 -2.78 -5.30 -12.01
CA PHE A 226 -2.20 -5.75 -10.75
C PHE A 226 -0.73 -6.13 -10.92
N GLU A 227 -0.39 -6.96 -11.91
CA GLU A 227 1.00 -7.35 -12.18
C GLU A 227 1.86 -6.14 -12.56
N ALA A 228 1.33 -5.21 -13.36
CA ALA A 228 2.00 -3.95 -13.68
C ALA A 228 2.28 -3.13 -12.42
N LYS A 229 1.31 -3.03 -11.49
CA LYS A 229 1.49 -2.34 -10.20
C LYS A 229 2.63 -2.97 -9.39
N VAL A 230 2.67 -4.30 -9.30
CA VAL A 230 3.74 -5.02 -8.57
C VAL A 230 5.10 -4.85 -9.26
N ALA A 231 5.16 -4.89 -10.59
CA ALA A 231 6.40 -4.69 -11.34
C ALA A 231 6.95 -3.25 -11.17
N CYS A 232 6.10 -2.23 -11.32
CA CYS A 232 6.48 -0.83 -11.11
C CYS A 232 6.96 -0.60 -9.68
N SER A 233 6.25 -1.14 -8.69
CA SER A 233 6.64 -1.11 -7.28
C SER A 233 8.04 -1.65 -7.04
N ASN A 234 8.38 -2.82 -7.61
CA ASN A 234 9.71 -3.40 -7.45
C ASN A 234 10.79 -2.57 -8.15
N GLY A 235 10.46 -1.88 -9.25
CA GLY A 235 11.33 -0.88 -9.86
C GLY A 235 11.60 0.33 -8.95
N GLU A 236 10.56 0.88 -8.32
CA GLU A 236 10.67 1.99 -7.37
C GLU A 236 11.48 1.60 -6.12
N GLN A 237 11.31 0.35 -5.65
CA GLN A 237 12.10 -0.20 -4.55
C GLN A 237 13.60 -0.10 -4.86
N ILE A 238 14.06 -0.56 -6.03
CA ILE A 238 15.49 -0.52 -6.40
C ILE A 238 16.09 0.88 -6.28
N LEU A 239 15.29 1.91 -6.60
CA LEU A 239 15.69 3.32 -6.53
C LEU A 239 15.53 3.93 -5.13
N SER A 240 14.90 3.22 -4.19
CA SER A 240 14.63 3.74 -2.85
C SER A 240 15.89 3.75 -1.98
N ARG A 241 16.07 4.86 -1.26
CA ARG A 241 17.09 4.99 -0.21
C ARG A 241 16.95 3.94 0.90
N ASP A 242 15.74 3.44 1.13
CA ASP A 242 15.48 2.45 2.19
C ASP A 242 16.23 1.13 1.91
N ILE A 243 16.34 0.74 0.64
CA ILE A 243 17.10 -0.45 0.21
C ILE A 243 18.60 -0.20 0.24
N HIS A 244 19.04 1.02 -0.06
CA HIS A 244 20.44 1.40 0.15
C HIS A 244 20.86 1.24 1.62
N HIS A 245 20.03 1.71 2.57
CA HIS A 245 20.29 1.53 4.01
C HIS A 245 20.20 0.06 4.43
N LEU A 246 19.23 -0.68 3.89
CA LEU A 246 19.08 -2.10 4.16
C LEU A 246 20.31 -2.88 3.70
N GLY A 247 20.88 -2.51 2.55
CA GLY A 247 22.10 -3.11 2.02
C GLY A 247 23.34 -2.94 2.85
N HIS A 248 23.45 -1.84 3.59
CA HIS A 248 24.55 -1.64 4.55
C HIS A 248 24.35 -2.45 5.84
N ARG A 249 23.13 -2.91 6.14
CA ARG A 249 22.79 -3.64 7.37
C ARG A 249 22.70 -5.15 7.16
N PHE A 250 22.54 -5.60 5.93
CA PHE A 250 22.33 -7.01 5.58
C PHE A 250 23.64 -7.71 5.24
N ASP A 251 23.79 -8.92 5.76
CA ASP A 251 24.86 -9.83 5.34
C ASP A 251 24.66 -10.25 3.88
N PHE A 252 25.73 -10.75 3.26
CA PHE A 252 25.72 -11.20 1.87
C PHE A 252 24.53 -12.11 1.53
N PHE A 253 24.25 -13.12 2.35
CA PHE A 253 23.15 -14.06 2.12
C PHE A 253 21.76 -13.41 2.21
N ARG A 254 21.58 -12.43 3.10
CA ARG A 254 20.32 -11.70 3.23
C ARG A 254 20.10 -10.76 2.05
N MET A 255 21.15 -10.08 1.59
CA MET A 255 21.08 -9.27 0.36
C MET A 255 20.87 -10.11 -0.89
N LEU A 256 21.53 -11.27 -0.98
CA LEU A 256 21.33 -12.20 -2.08
C LEU A 256 19.88 -12.69 -2.11
N SER A 257 19.34 -13.07 -0.96
CA SER A 257 17.93 -13.47 -0.84
C SER A 257 17.00 -12.36 -1.31
N TYR A 258 17.21 -11.14 -0.83
CA TYR A 258 16.41 -9.99 -1.27
C TYR A 258 16.48 -9.83 -2.78
N TYR A 259 17.69 -9.79 -3.35
CA TYR A 259 17.92 -9.64 -4.80
C TYR A 259 17.19 -10.71 -5.63
N PHE A 260 17.23 -11.98 -5.20
CA PHE A 260 16.55 -13.06 -5.91
C PHE A 260 15.02 -12.94 -5.87
N THR A 261 14.48 -12.45 -4.76
CA THR A 261 13.03 -12.38 -4.53
C THR A 261 12.36 -11.16 -5.15
N THR A 262 13.09 -10.05 -5.28
CA THR A 262 12.55 -8.80 -5.85
C THR A 262 13.13 -8.55 -7.23
N VAL A 263 14.35 -8.06 -7.31
CA VAL A 263 14.95 -7.49 -8.52
C VAL A 263 15.14 -8.53 -9.61
N ARG A 264 15.76 -9.67 -9.26
CA ARG A 264 16.16 -10.68 -10.24
C ARG A 264 14.97 -11.27 -10.98
N PHE A 265 13.86 -11.50 -10.29
CA PHE A 265 12.67 -12.08 -10.90
C PHE A 265 12.18 -11.25 -12.10
N TYR A 266 12.06 -9.93 -11.94
CA TYR A 266 11.62 -9.03 -13.01
C TYR A 266 12.69 -8.83 -14.09
N VAL A 267 13.97 -8.69 -13.72
CA VAL A 267 15.06 -8.56 -14.70
C VAL A 267 15.15 -9.83 -15.56
N SER A 268 15.08 -11.00 -14.95
CA SER A 268 15.09 -12.28 -15.67
C SER A 268 13.88 -12.41 -16.59
N SER A 269 12.70 -12.02 -16.12
CA SER A 269 11.47 -12.06 -16.92
C SER A 269 11.55 -11.13 -18.13
N MET A 270 12.08 -9.91 -17.94
CA MET A 270 12.33 -8.97 -19.04
C MET A 270 13.29 -9.55 -20.07
N MET A 271 14.40 -10.16 -19.64
CA MET A 271 15.37 -10.77 -20.55
C MET A 271 14.75 -11.91 -21.37
N VAL A 272 13.94 -12.78 -20.74
CA VAL A 272 13.21 -13.85 -21.45
C VAL A 272 12.28 -13.26 -22.50
N VAL A 273 11.51 -12.22 -22.15
CA VAL A 273 10.59 -11.56 -23.10
C VAL A 273 11.37 -10.96 -24.28
N ILE A 274 12.51 -10.31 -24.05
CA ILE A 274 13.36 -9.76 -25.11
C ILE A 274 13.88 -10.87 -26.03
N VAL A 275 14.39 -11.97 -25.46
CA VAL A 275 14.89 -13.11 -26.26
C VAL A 275 13.78 -13.71 -27.11
N VAL A 276 12.57 -13.88 -26.54
CA VAL A 276 11.41 -14.39 -27.28
C VAL A 276 11.01 -13.43 -28.41
N HIS A 277 11.00 -12.11 -28.15
CA HIS A 277 10.71 -11.12 -29.20
C HIS A 277 11.76 -11.15 -30.31
N LEU A 278 13.05 -11.16 -29.96
CA LEU A 278 14.14 -11.27 -30.93
C LEU A 278 14.05 -12.56 -31.75
N PHE A 279 13.66 -13.67 -31.15
CA PHE A 279 13.45 -14.93 -31.86
C PHE A 279 12.23 -14.89 -32.79
N LEU A 280 11.10 -14.36 -32.31
CA LEU A 280 9.85 -14.33 -33.04
C LEU A 280 9.91 -13.39 -34.26
N TYR A 281 10.57 -12.24 -34.13
CA TYR A 281 10.77 -11.30 -35.26
C TYR A 281 12.04 -11.62 -36.06
N GLY A 282 13.05 -12.18 -35.42
CA GLY A 282 14.30 -12.57 -36.09
C GLY A 282 14.09 -13.69 -37.09
N LYS A 283 13.29 -14.71 -36.78
CA LYS A 283 13.00 -15.82 -37.71
C LYS A 283 12.38 -15.40 -39.05
N PRO A 284 11.26 -14.66 -39.08
CA PRO A 284 10.70 -14.19 -40.35
C PRO A 284 11.65 -13.20 -41.05
N TYR A 285 12.39 -12.37 -40.31
CA TYR A 285 13.41 -11.50 -40.89
C TYR A 285 14.52 -12.30 -41.61
N LEU A 286 15.07 -13.35 -40.97
CA LEU A 286 16.07 -14.25 -41.54
C LEU A 286 15.55 -14.98 -42.78
N SER A 287 14.30 -15.43 -42.75
CA SER A 287 13.65 -16.13 -43.86
C SER A 287 13.39 -15.20 -45.07
N LEU A 288 12.90 -13.98 -44.82
CA LEU A 288 12.56 -13.01 -45.88
C LEU A 288 13.79 -12.30 -46.46
N SER A 289 14.86 -12.12 -45.68
CA SER A 289 16.07 -11.43 -46.13
C SER A 289 17.00 -12.32 -46.99
N GLY A 290 16.70 -13.61 -47.13
CA GLY A 290 17.56 -14.58 -47.84
C GLY A 290 18.86 -14.91 -47.11
N LEU A 291 19.08 -14.34 -45.91
CA LEU A 291 20.26 -14.59 -45.07
C LEU A 291 20.30 -16.06 -44.61
N GLU A 292 19.14 -16.67 -44.41
CA GLU A 292 19.01 -18.09 -44.08
C GLU A 292 19.63 -18.99 -45.16
N PHE A 293 19.37 -18.70 -46.44
CA PHE A 293 19.98 -19.42 -47.56
C PHE A 293 21.50 -19.20 -47.63
N ALA A 294 21.99 -18.00 -47.30
CA ALA A 294 23.42 -17.71 -47.27
C ALA A 294 24.14 -18.43 -46.12
N ILE A 295 23.49 -18.54 -44.95
CA ILE A 295 24.00 -19.27 -43.79
C ILE A 295 24.00 -20.78 -44.03
N MET A 296 22.98 -21.34 -44.69
CA MET A 296 22.87 -22.78 -44.95
C MET A 296 23.78 -23.30 -46.08
N LYS A 297 24.38 -22.41 -46.88
CA LYS A 297 25.23 -22.77 -48.01
C LYS A 297 26.70 -23.03 -47.62
N HIS A 298 27.05 -22.74 -46.36
CA HIS A 298 28.34 -23.02 -45.73
C HIS A 298 28.15 -23.99 -44.56
#